data_AF-A0A6C0CL47-F1
#
_entry.id   AF-A0A6C0CL47-F1
#
_cell.length_a   1.000
_cell.length_b   1.000
_cell.length_c   1.000
_cell.angle_alpha   90.00
_cell.angle_beta   90.00
_cell.angle_gamma   90.00
#
_symmetry.space_group_name_H-M   'P 1'
#
loop_
_entity.id
_entity.type
_entity.pdbx_description
1 polymer ?
#
loop_
_entity_poly.entity_id
_entity_poly.type
_entity_poly.pdbx_seq_one_letter_code
_entity_poly.pdbx_strand_id
1 'polypeptide(L)' 'MNTYTSQSDVPLIGKYAYFNSKSKYKVYFIVNTEYNENVGCHYWLDYEKDPEPYVTCHGIITSIPLRKNVVKIENKR' A
#
# COMPACT_ATOMS: atom_id res chain seq x y z
N MET A 1 9.25 3.55 24.64
CA MET A 1 9.43 4.10 23.28
C MET A 1 9.25 2.93 22.32
N ASN A 2 8.06 2.78 21.74
CA ASN A 2 7.76 1.64 20.89
C ASN A 2 8.38 1.86 19.52
N THR A 3 9.45 1.14 19.26
CA THR A 3 10.07 0.96 17.96
C THR A 3 9.04 0.37 17.00
N TYR A 4 8.56 1.18 16.06
CA TYR A 4 7.83 0.69 14.89
C TYR A 4 8.81 -0.19 14.10
N THR A 5 8.77 -1.49 14.38
CA THR A 5 9.47 -2.52 13.63
C THR A 5 9.21 -2.31 12.15
N SER A 6 10.29 -2.08 11.39
CA SER A 6 10.48 -2.37 9.96
C SER A 6 9.35 -3.20 9.34
N GLN A 7 8.20 -2.57 9.08
CA GLN A 7 7.09 -3.21 8.42
C GLN A 7 7.39 -3.07 6.93
N SER A 8 7.82 -4.17 6.32
CA SER A 8 8.26 -4.28 4.93
C SER A 8 7.51 -3.29 4.02
N ASP A 9 8.27 -2.44 3.31
CA ASP A 9 7.73 -1.41 2.42
C ASP A 9 6.69 -1.95 1.44
N VAL A 10 6.73 -3.24 1.09
CA VAL A 10 5.82 -3.88 0.13
C VAL A 10 4.56 -4.42 0.81
N PRO A 11 3.36 -4.24 0.21
CA PRO A 11 2.13 -4.87 0.66
C PRO A 11 2.23 -6.39 0.72
N LEU A 12 1.34 -7.03 1.50
CA LEU A 12 1.29 -8.50 1.60
C LEU A 12 -0.03 -9.04 1.04
N ILE A 13 0.08 -10.15 0.30
CA ILE A 13 -1.08 -10.90 -0.19
C ILE A 13 -1.86 -11.48 1.01
N GLY A 14 -3.19 -11.47 0.92
CA GLY A 14 -4.09 -11.90 1.98
C GLY A 14 -4.37 -10.84 3.04
N LYS A 15 -3.94 -9.59 2.84
CA LYS A 15 -4.13 -8.45 3.75
C LYS A 15 -5.01 -7.39 3.11
N TYR A 16 -5.66 -6.57 3.92
CA TYR A 16 -6.53 -5.49 3.44
C TYR A 16 -5.69 -4.33 2.92
N ALA A 17 -5.89 -3.92 1.67
CA ALA A 17 -5.22 -2.77 1.07
C ALA A 17 -5.94 -1.47 1.43
N TYR A 18 -5.16 -0.46 1.83
CA TYR A 18 -5.68 0.87 2.13
C TYR A 18 -4.99 1.96 1.34
N PHE A 19 -5.81 2.88 0.86
CA PHE A 19 -5.39 4.14 0.31
C PHE A 19 -5.76 5.28 1.27
N ASN A 20 -4.85 6.24 1.46
CA ASN A 20 -5.11 7.43 2.27
C ASN A 20 -4.75 8.66 1.46
N SER A 21 -5.75 9.47 1.08
CA SER A 21 -5.55 10.63 0.21
C SER A 21 -4.81 11.79 0.88
N LYS A 22 -4.67 11.77 2.21
CA LYS A 22 -3.87 12.73 2.99
C LYS A 22 -2.47 12.22 3.32
N SER A 23 -2.11 11.01 2.87
CA SER A 23 -0.78 10.45 3.12
C SER A 23 0.30 11.36 2.54
N LYS A 24 1.29 11.72 3.37
CA LYS A 24 2.51 12.40 2.91
C LYS A 24 3.53 11.43 2.30
N TYR A 25 3.32 10.12 2.47
CA TYR A 25 4.18 9.10 1.91
C TYR A 25 3.97 9.03 0.41
N LYS A 26 5.04 9.27 -0.36
CA LYS A 26 5.02 9.23 -1.82
C LYS A 26 5.07 7.82 -2.40
N VAL A 27 5.40 6.82 -1.57
CA VAL A 27 5.50 5.43 -2.01
C VAL A 27 4.12 4.82 -1.96
N TYR A 28 3.58 4.52 -3.14
CA TYR A 28 2.35 3.78 -3.32
C TYR A 28 2.66 2.53 -4.14
N PHE A 29 2.01 1.44 -3.81
CA PHE A 29 2.06 0.19 -4.57
C PHE A 29 0.83 0.09 -5.43
N ILE A 30 0.98 -0.55 -6.57
CA ILE A 30 -0.16 -1.02 -7.34
C ILE A 30 -0.40 -2.46 -6.93
N VAL A 31 -1.62 -2.78 -6.53
CA VAL A 31 -2.05 -4.12 -6.12
C VAL A 31 -3.34 -4.49 -6.84
N ASN A 32 -3.62 -5.78 -6.93
CA ASN A 32 -4.97 -6.26 -7.22
C ASN A 32 -5.58 -6.77 -5.92
N THR A 33 -6.87 -6.51 -5.73
CA THR A 33 -7.66 -7.02 -4.63
C THR A 33 -8.71 -8.01 -5.15
N GLU A 34 -9.51 -8.57 -4.25
CA GLU A 34 -10.64 -9.43 -4.60
C GLU A 34 -11.77 -8.69 -5.36
N TYR A 35 -11.81 -7.36 -5.27
CA TYR A 35 -12.85 -6.53 -5.88
C TYR A 35 -12.34 -5.61 -7.00
N ASN A 36 -11.06 -5.26 -6.98
CA ASN A 36 -10.51 -4.24 -7.88
C ASN A 36 -9.15 -4.67 -8.44
N GLU A 37 -8.88 -4.29 -9.68
CA GLU A 37 -7.57 -4.48 -10.31
C GLU A 37 -6.78 -3.16 -10.36
N ASN A 38 -5.47 -3.25 -10.21
CA ASN A 38 -4.51 -2.15 -10.35
C ASN A 38 -4.82 -0.91 -9.48
N VAL A 39 -5.19 -1.12 -8.22
CA VAL A 39 -5.48 -0.04 -7.27
C VAL A 39 -4.25 0.40 -6.48
N GLY A 40 -4.23 1.67 -6.09
CA GLY A 40 -3.19 2.23 -5.24
C GLY A 40 -3.28 1.73 -3.80
N CYS A 41 -2.14 1.39 -3.21
CA CYS A 41 -2.02 0.93 -1.84
C CYS A 41 -0.91 1.71 -1.13
N HIS A 42 -1.25 2.43 -0.07
CA HIS A 42 -0.28 3.11 0.80
C HIS A 42 0.18 2.23 1.95
N TYR A 43 -0.71 1.40 2.48
CA TYR A 43 -0.41 0.46 3.56
C TYR A 43 -1.43 -0.68 3.57
N TRP A 44 -1.16 -1.69 4.37
CA TRP A 44 -2.00 -2.86 4.53
C TRP A 44 -2.22 -3.20 6.00
N LEU A 45 -3.33 -3.88 6.31
CA LEU A 45 -3.65 -4.38 7.65
C LEU A 45 -4.12 -5.83 7.60
N ASP A 46 -3.93 -6.56 8.69
CA ASP A 46 -4.42 -7.94 8.86
C ASP A 46 -5.95 -8.04 8.99
N TYR A 47 -6.62 -6.91 9.23
CA TYR A 47 -8.05 -6.83 9.49
C TYR A 47 -8.69 -5.68 8.70
N GLU A 48 -10.00 -5.80 8.49
CA GLU A 48 -10.81 -4.68 8.01
C GLU A 48 -11.02 -3.70 9.16
N LYS A 49 -10.63 -2.44 8.95
CA LYS A 49 -10.78 -1.39 9.95
C LYS A 49 -12.08 -0.62 9.75
N ASP A 50 -12.51 0.08 10.79
CA ASP A 50 -13.66 0.97 10.69
C ASP A 50 -13.45 2.10 9.65
N PRO A 51 -14.50 2.51 8.93
CA PRO A 51 -14.40 3.60 7.95
C PRO A 51 -13.87 4.89 8.58
N GLU A 52 -12.85 5.47 7.93
CA GLU A 52 -12.25 6.73 8.34
C GLU A 52 -12.33 7.75 7.19
N PRO A 53 -12.49 9.04 7.49
CA PRO A 53 -12.41 10.07 6.46
C PRO A 53 -11.08 9.98 5.70
N TYR A 54 -11.14 10.13 4.37
CA TYR A 54 -9.97 10.15 3.47
C TYR A 54 -9.20 8.83 3.35
N VAL A 55 -9.63 7.79 4.06
CA VAL A 55 -9.07 6.44 3.93
C VAL A 55 -10.09 5.54 3.24
N THR A 56 -9.63 4.84 2.22
CA THR A 56 -10.44 3.90 1.46
C THR A 56 -9.84 2.51 1.60
N CYS A 57 -10.64 1.54 2.03
CA CYS A 57 -10.31 0.12 1.91
C CYS A 57 -10.61 -0.34 0.48
N HIS A 58 -9.67 -1.04 -0.14
CA HIS A 58 -9.84 -1.60 -1.48
C HIS A 58 -10.16 -3.11 -1.48
N GLY A 59 -10.18 -3.75 -0.31
CA GLY A 59 -10.37 -5.19 -0.13
C GLY A 59 -9.08 -5.96 0.10
N ILE A 60 -9.18 -7.30 0.15
CA ILE A 60 -8.05 -8.19 0.39
C ILE A 60 -7.15 -8.26 -0.86
N ILE A 61 -5.85 -8.07 -0.67
CA ILE A 61 -4.83 -8.14 -1.72
C ILE A 61 -4.72 -9.59 -2.22
N THR A 62 -4.90 -9.78 -3.52
CA THR A 62 -4.78 -11.10 -4.18
C THR A 62 -3.46 -11.23 -4.95
N SER A 63 -2.92 -10.12 -5.45
CA SER A 63 -1.62 -10.11 -6.12
C SER A 63 -0.99 -8.71 -6.12
N ILE A 64 0.33 -8.68 -6.29
CA ILE A 64 1.12 -7.46 -6.41
C ILE A 64 1.81 -7.50 -7.76
N PRO A 65 1.27 -6.80 -8.78
CA PRO A 65 1.89 -6.75 -10.09
C PRO A 65 3.35 -6.31 -10.00
N LEU A 66 4.27 -7.11 -10.55
CA LEU A 66 5.67 -6.73 -10.70
C LEU A 66 5.77 -5.59 -11.72
N ARG A 67 5.51 -4.35 -11.31
CA ARG A 67 5.94 -3.20 -12.09
C ARG A 67 7.41 -2.95 -11.78
N LYS A 68 8.29 -3.21 -12.75
CA LYS A 68 9.66 -2.67 -12.77
C LYS A 68 9.60 -1.15 -12.73
N ASN A 69 9.40 -0.55 -11.55
CA ASN A 69 9.64 0.86 -11.32
C ASN A 69 10.50 0.97 -10.06
N VAL A 70 11.70 0.41 -10.16
CA VAL A 70 12.84 0.96 -9.43
C VAL A 70 13.00 2.36 -9.99
N VAL A 71 12.43 3.36 -9.30
CA VAL A 71 12.82 4.74 -9.54
C VAL A 71 14.30 4.81 -9.12
N LYS A 72 15.19 4.67 -10.10
CA LYS A 72 16.58 5.12 -9.93
C LYS A 72 16.47 6.59 -9.55
N ILE A 73 16.75 6.89 -8.29
CA ILE A 73 17.08 8.25 -7.89
C ILE A 73 18.43 8.53 -8.55
N GLU A 74 18.41 9.06 -9.77
CA GLU A 74 19.60 9.68 -10.35
C GLU A 74 19.88 10.95 -9.55
N ASN A 75 20.77 10.85 -8.57
CA ASN A 75 21.44 12.02 -8.02
C ASN A 75 22.29 12.63 -9.14
N LYS A 76 21.76 13.66 -9.82
CA LYS A 76 22.60 14.61 -10.55
C LYS A 76 23.30 15.51 -9.53
N ARG A 77 24.60 15.30 -9.35
CA ARG A 77 25.57 16.35 -9.01
C ARG A 77 26.82 16.13 -9.83
#